data_AF-A0A7L2T380-F1
#
_entry.id   AF-A0A7L2T380-F1
#
_cell.length_a   1.000
_cell.length_b   1.000
_cell.length_c   1.000
_cell.angle_alpha   90.00
_cell.angle_beta   90.00
_cell.angle_gamma   90.00
#
_symmetry.space_group_name_H-M   'P 1'
#
loop_
_entity.id
_entity.type
_entity.pdbx_description
1 polymer ?
#
loop_
_entity_poly.entity_id
_entity_poly.type
_entity_poly.pdbx_seq_one_letter_code
_entity_poly.pdbx_strand_id
1 'polypeptide(L)'
;SPRSFQPNEASEEALQCEIEELKRKDLALDQEIAQLLSEGYSLEELDKHISLLHEYNEIKDAGQMLLGKLAVIRGVTTKKLYPEYDLDLSD
;
A
#
# COMPACT_ATOMS: atom_id res chain seq x y z
N SER A 1 14.24 65.32 -2.14
CA SER A 1 14.05 63.87 -2.37
C SER A 1 13.65 63.19 -1.08
N PRO A 2 12.50 62.51 -1.03
CA PRO A 2 12.28 61.46 -0.04
C PRO A 2 12.27 60.09 -0.74
N ARG A 3 13.12 59.19 -0.26
CA ARG A 3 13.06 57.76 -0.52
C ARG A 3 11.79 57.22 0.13
N SER A 4 10.94 56.54 -0.63
CA SER A 4 9.90 55.67 -0.07
C SER A 4 9.97 54.33 -0.78
N PHE A 5 10.92 53.51 -0.35
CA PHE A 5 11.00 52.09 -0.68
C PHE A 5 11.00 51.33 0.65
N GLN A 6 9.82 51.07 1.21
CA GLN A 6 9.65 50.05 2.25
C GLN A 6 8.34 49.25 2.07
N PRO A 7 8.18 48.48 0.98
CA PRO A 7 7.33 47.28 0.99
C PRO A 7 8.14 45.98 1.14
N ASN A 8 9.48 46.04 1.09
CA ASN A 8 10.32 44.85 0.86
C ASN A 8 10.71 44.09 2.14
N GLU A 9 10.90 44.77 3.28
CA GLU A 9 11.30 44.11 4.55
C GLU A 9 10.20 43.20 5.10
N ALA A 10 8.96 43.67 5.15
CA ALA A 10 7.82 42.86 5.59
C ALA A 10 7.57 41.63 4.70
N SER A 11 7.92 41.73 3.40
CA SER A 11 7.86 40.61 2.46
C SER A 11 8.99 39.61 2.70
N GLU A 12 10.18 40.08 3.08
CA GLU A 12 11.35 39.23 3.32
C GLU A 12 11.21 38.46 4.64
N GLU A 13 10.68 39.11 5.67
CA GLU A 13 10.36 38.50 6.97
C GLU A 13 9.24 37.45 6.84
N ALA A 14 8.21 37.74 6.03
CA ALA A 14 7.15 36.78 5.73
C ALA A 14 7.70 35.52 5.03
N LEU A 15 8.58 35.71 4.04
CA LEU A 15 9.25 34.60 3.34
C LEU A 15 10.16 33.79 4.27
N GLN A 16 10.89 34.44 5.18
CA GLN A 16 11.70 33.74 6.18
C GLN A 16 10.85 32.91 7.14
N CYS A 17 9.72 33.44 7.61
CA CYS A 17 8.75 32.68 8.40
C CYS A 17 8.23 31.46 7.65
N GLU A 18 7.88 31.61 6.37
CA GLU A 18 7.41 30.51 5.52
C GLU A 18 8.47 29.43 5.33
N ILE A 19 9.73 29.83 5.12
CA ILE A 19 10.88 28.90 5.03
C ILE A 19 11.04 28.10 6.33
N GLU A 20 10.94 28.75 7.48
CA GLU A 20 11.06 28.07 8.78
C GLU A 20 9.87 27.14 9.07
N GLU A 21 8.67 27.49 8.63
CA GLU A 21 7.52 26.58 8.68
C GLU A 21 7.69 25.36 7.78
N LEU A 22 8.18 25.56 6.55
CA LEU A 22 8.45 24.46 5.61
C LEU A 22 9.51 23.51 6.15
N LYS A 23 10.62 24.02 6.70
CA LYS A 23 11.64 23.19 7.36
C LYS A 23 11.09 22.38 8.52
N ARG A 24 10.18 22.96 9.31
CA ARG A 24 9.56 22.25 10.43
C ARG A 24 8.65 21.13 9.95
N LYS A 25 7.91 21.35 8.87
CA LYS A 25 7.09 20.30 8.23
C LYS A 25 7.95 19.19 7.65
N ASP A 26 9.05 19.55 6.99
CA ASP A 26 10.01 18.60 6.44
C ASP A 26 10.58 17.67 7.53
N LEU A 27 11.03 18.26 8.64
CA LEU A 27 11.53 17.49 9.79
C LEU A 27 10.47 16.58 10.42
N ALA A 28 9.21 17.04 10.49
CA ALA A 28 8.12 16.23 11.03
C ALA A 28 7.80 15.03 10.12
N LEU A 29 7.84 15.23 8.80
CA LEU A 29 7.64 14.17 7.81
C LEU A 29 8.78 13.15 7.86
N ASP A 30 10.03 13.59 7.99
CA ASP A 30 11.18 12.69 8.13
C ASP A 30 11.06 11.81 9.39
N GLN A 31 10.54 12.35 10.49
CA GLN A 31 10.29 11.60 11.71
C GLN A 31 9.18 10.54 11.53
N GLU A 32 8.10 10.89 10.83
CA GLU A 32 7.00 9.97 10.52
C GLU A 32 7.47 8.83 9.61
N ILE A 33 8.28 9.15 8.58
CA ILE A 33 8.89 8.16 7.70
C ILE A 33 9.81 7.22 8.50
N ALA A 34 10.66 7.76 9.37
CA ALA A 34 11.55 6.95 10.20
C ALA A 34 10.78 6.03 11.15
N GLN A 35 9.66 6.51 11.71
CA GLN A 35 8.80 5.69 12.55
C GLN A 35 8.19 4.52 11.77
N LEU A 36 7.60 4.78 10.60
CA LEU A 36 7.02 3.74 9.74
C LEU A 36 8.06 2.68 9.33
N LEU A 37 9.26 3.12 8.96
CA LEU A 37 10.36 2.21 8.65
C LEU A 37 10.80 1.38 9.87
N SER A 38 10.79 1.96 11.07
CA SER A 38 11.12 1.24 12.31
C SER A 38 10.06 0.22 12.73
N GLU A 39 8.80 0.46 12.38
CA GLU A 39 7.67 -0.47 12.54
C GLU A 39 7.72 -1.62 11.52
N GLY A 40 8.63 -1.54 10.55
CA GLY A 40 8.88 -2.59 9.55
C GLY A 40 8.20 -2.34 8.21
N TYR A 41 7.37 -1.29 8.10
CA TYR A 41 6.69 -0.94 6.87
C TYR A 41 7.71 -0.48 5.82
N SER A 42 7.90 -1.31 4.81
CA SER A 42 8.77 -1.00 3.67
C SER A 42 8.05 -1.26 2.36
N LEU A 43 8.45 -0.52 1.32
CA LEU A 43 7.94 -0.77 -0.04
C LEU A 43 8.26 -2.18 -0.52
N GLU A 44 9.40 -2.74 -0.11
CA GLU A 44 9.81 -4.10 -0.44
C GLU A 44 8.92 -5.15 0.23
N GLU A 45 8.53 -4.95 1.49
CA GLU A 45 7.56 -5.81 2.17
C GLU A 45 6.19 -5.78 1.48
N LEU A 46 5.73 -4.59 1.08
CA LEU A 46 4.46 -4.42 0.39
C LEU A 46 4.47 -5.12 -0.98
N ASP A 47 5.52 -4.92 -1.78
CA ASP A 47 5.67 -5.56 -3.08
C ASP A 47 5.74 -7.09 -2.96
N LYS A 48 6.41 -7.58 -1.91
CA LYS A 48 6.43 -9.01 -1.56
C LYS A 48 5.04 -9.54 -1.21
N HIS A 49 4.26 -8.82 -0.41
CA HIS A 49 2.90 -9.21 -0.08
C HIS A 49 1.99 -9.23 -1.31
N ILE A 50 2.11 -8.24 -2.19
CA ILE A 50 1.38 -8.19 -3.47
C ILE A 50 1.73 -9.41 -4.33
N SER A 51 3.02 -9.72 -4.44
CA SER A 51 3.51 -10.86 -5.21
C SER A 51 2.97 -12.19 -4.68
N LEU A 52 3.02 -12.39 -3.36
CA LEU A 52 2.49 -13.59 -2.71
C LEU A 52 0.97 -13.74 -2.90
N LEU A 53 0.22 -12.62 -2.87
CA LEU A 53 -1.21 -12.64 -3.11
C LEU A 53 -1.55 -13.00 -4.56
N HIS A 54 -0.75 -12.54 -5.52
CA HIS A 54 -0.89 -12.94 -6.93
C HIS A 54 -0.60 -14.42 -7.12
N GLU A 55 0.51 -14.92 -6.57
CA GLU A 55 0.87 -16.34 -6.62
C GLU A 55 -0.20 -17.22 -5.98
N TYR A 56 -0.73 -16.81 -4.82
CA TYR A 56 -1.85 -17.48 -4.16
C TYR A 56 -3.07 -17.57 -5.08
N ASN A 57 -3.48 -16.45 -5.67
CA ASN A 57 -4.64 -16.42 -6.55
C ASN A 57 -4.43 -17.27 -7.81
N GLU A 58 -3.25 -17.26 -8.42
CA GLU A 58 -2.94 -18.10 -9.57
C GLU A 58 -3.05 -19.60 -9.25
N ILE A 59 -2.50 -20.02 -8.10
CA ILE A 59 -2.60 -21.40 -7.64
C ILE A 59 -4.05 -21.77 -7.33
N LYS A 60 -4.79 -20.89 -6.63
CA LYS A 60 -6.20 -21.09 -6.31
C LYS A 60 -7.04 -21.25 -7.58
N ASP A 61 -6.85 -20.38 -8.57
CA ASP A 61 -7.59 -20.41 -9.83
C ASP A 61 -7.28 -21.67 -10.65
N ALA A 62 -6.01 -22.09 -10.69
CA ALA A 62 -5.62 -23.35 -11.31
C ALA A 62 -6.27 -24.56 -10.61
N GLY A 63 -6.29 -24.55 -9.27
CA GLY A 63 -6.95 -25.57 -8.45
C GLY A 63 -8.45 -25.64 -8.70
N GLN A 64 -9.14 -24.49 -8.71
CA GLN A 64 -10.57 -24.40 -9.00
C GLN A 64 -10.89 -24.85 -10.43
N MET A 65 -10.06 -24.52 -11.42
CA MET A 65 -10.21 -24.99 -12.79
C MET A 65 -10.13 -26.52 -12.86
N LEU A 66 -9.15 -27.13 -12.17
CA LEU A 66 -9.00 -28.59 -12.11
C LEU A 66 -10.19 -29.25 -11.41
N LEU A 67 -10.63 -28.71 -10.27
CA LEU A 67 -11.81 -29.19 -9.55
C LEU A 67 -13.07 -29.09 -10.41
N GLY A 68 -13.23 -28.01 -11.17
CA GLY A 68 -14.35 -27.83 -12.10
C GLY A 68 -14.37 -28.92 -13.18
N LYS A 69 -13.22 -29.22 -13.79
CA LYS A 69 -13.10 -30.32 -14.76
C LYS A 69 -13.39 -31.68 -14.13
N LEU A 70 -12.89 -31.92 -12.93
CA LEU A 70 -13.11 -33.16 -12.19
C LEU A 70 -14.60 -33.34 -11.83
N ALA A 71 -15.26 -32.27 -11.40
CA ALA A 71 -16.68 -32.26 -11.09
C ALA A 71 -17.52 -32.65 -12.30
N VAL A 72 -17.21 -32.11 -13.48
CA VAL A 72 -17.85 -32.47 -14.76
C VAL A 72 -17.67 -33.95 -15.07
N ILE A 73 -16.44 -34.48 -14.96
CA ILE A 73 -16.15 -35.90 -15.23
C ILE A 73 -16.92 -36.82 -14.28
N ARG A 74 -17.03 -36.43 -13.00
CA ARG A 74 -17.72 -37.21 -11.96
C ARG A 74 -19.24 -36.99 -11.95
N GLY A 75 -19.77 -36.04 -12.72
CA GLY A 75 -21.19 -35.69 -12.70
C GLY A 75 -21.66 -35.10 -11.36
N VAL A 76 -20.76 -34.49 -10.59
CA VAL A 76 -21.07 -33.83 -9.31
C VAL A 76 -20.84 -32.33 -9.42
N THR A 77 -21.31 -31.57 -8.44
CA THR A 77 -20.98 -30.14 -8.35
C THR A 77 -19.62 -29.96 -7.69
N THR A 78 -18.89 -28.89 -8.05
CA THR A 78 -17.59 -28.59 -7.46
C THR A 78 -17.65 -28.51 -5.93
N LYS A 79 -18.74 -27.94 -5.39
CA LYS A 79 -19.01 -27.86 -3.95
C LYS A 79 -18.98 -29.22 -3.22
N LYS A 80 -19.37 -30.31 -3.89
CA LYS A 80 -19.31 -31.66 -3.29
C LYS A 80 -17.89 -32.22 -3.18
N LEU A 81 -16.95 -31.71 -3.97
CA LEU A 81 -15.55 -32.14 -3.95
C LEU A 81 -14.75 -31.45 -2.85
N TYR A 82 -15.16 -30.27 -2.38
CA TYR A 82 -14.39 -29.48 -1.41
C TYR A 82 -14.05 -30.26 -0.12
N PRO A 83 -15.01 -30.97 0.53
CA PRO A 83 -14.70 -31.79 1.70
C PRO A 83 -13.79 -33.00 1.41
N GLU A 84 -13.69 -33.46 0.16
CA GLU A 84 -12.79 -34.58 -0.20
C GLU A 84 -11.32 -34.15 -0.29
N TYR A 85 -11.08 -32.84 -0.45
CA TYR A 85 -9.77 -32.23 -0.61
C TYR A 85 -9.42 -31.27 0.53
N ASP A 86 -10.13 -31.37 1.66
CA ASP A 86 -9.96 -30.49 2.83
C ASP A 86 -10.05 -28.99 2.50
N LEU A 87 -10.90 -28.62 1.55
CA LEU A 87 -11.14 -27.24 1.15
C LEU A 87 -12.36 -26.66 1.85
N ASP A 88 -12.24 -25.44 2.36
CA ASP A 88 -13.37 -24.67 2.88
C ASP A 88 -13.92 -23.70 1.81
N LEU A 89 -15.20 -23.37 1.90
CA LEU A 89 -15.87 -22.39 1.04
C LEU A 89 -15.85 -20.98 1.64
N SER A 90 -15.42 -20.84 2.89
CA SER A 90 -15.43 -19.57 3.64
C SER A 90 -14.16 -18.73 3.50
N ASP A 91 -13.33 -19.03 2.51
CA ASP A 91 -12.12 -18.27 2.18
C ASP A 91 -12.42 -16.78 1.92
#